data_AF-A0A255PDY2-F1
#
_entry.id   AF-A0A255PDY2-F1
#
_cell.length_a   1.000
_cell.length_b   1.000
_cell.length_c   1.000
_cell.angle_alpha   90.00
_cell.angle_beta   90.00
_cell.angle_gamma   90.00
#
_symmetry.space_group_name_H-M   'P 1'
#
loop_
_entity.id
_entity.type
_entity.pdbx_description
1 polymer ?
#
loop_
_entity_poly.entity_id
_entity_poly.type
_entity_poly.pdbx_seq_one_letter_code
_entity_poly.pdbx_strand_id
1 'polypeptide(L)' 'MATDQQRAWNSGGRTPPGHKPSKVTPAQRDEICRRLAANESPQALAAEYGVSVHTIYRYR' A
#
# COMPACT_ATOMS: atom_id res chain seq x y z
N MET A 1 42.50 15.22 -26.52
CA MET A 1 41.27 14.52 -26.93
C MET A 1 40.55 14.12 -25.65
N ALA A 2 39.51 14.86 -25.28
CA ALA A 2 38.82 14.69 -24.00
C ALA A 2 37.81 13.54 -24.08
N THR A 3 37.90 12.68 -23.08
CA THR A 3 37.21 11.41 -22.87
C THR A 3 35.84 11.57 -22.20
N ASP A 4 35.03 10.51 -22.32
CA ASP A 4 33.91 10.13 -21.43
C ASP A 4 32.68 11.06 -21.32
N GLN A 5 32.55 12.13 -22.12
CA GLN A 5 31.41 13.05 -22.02
C GLN A 5 30.08 12.56 -22.63
N GLN A 6 29.89 11.24 -22.83
CA GLN A 6 28.64 10.67 -23.35
C GLN A 6 28.00 9.61 -22.43
N ARG A 7 28.42 9.52 -21.16
CA ARG A 7 27.74 8.67 -20.14
C ARG A 7 26.53 9.32 -19.47
N ALA A 8 26.23 10.57 -19.77
CA ALA A 8 25.12 11.28 -19.14
C ALA A 8 23.79 11.07 -19.90
N TRP A 9 23.37 9.81 -20.08
CA TRP A 9 21.93 9.54 -20.15
C TRP A 9 21.37 9.79 -18.76
N ASN A 10 21.11 11.07 -18.48
CA ASN A 10 19.92 11.53 -17.80
C ASN A 10 19.38 10.52 -16.78
N SER A 11 20.16 10.30 -15.73
CA SER A 11 19.84 9.43 -14.60
C SER A 11 18.84 10.16 -13.69
N GLY A 12 17.78 10.72 -14.29
CA GLY A 12 16.58 11.15 -13.61
C GLY A 12 15.84 9.90 -13.18
N GLY A 13 16.39 9.22 -12.16
CA GLY A 13 15.73 8.14 -11.47
C GLY A 13 14.43 8.69 -10.89
N ARG A 14 13.38 8.67 -11.71
CA ARG A 14 12.00 8.67 -11.23
C ARG A 14 11.90 7.41 -10.39
N THR A 15 12.26 7.51 -9.12
CA THR A 15 11.86 6.51 -8.14
C THR A 15 10.35 6.40 -8.30
N PRO A 16 9.82 5.21 -8.65
CA PRO A 16 8.38 5.02 -8.70
C PRO A 16 7.83 5.47 -7.33
N PRO A 17 6.67 6.16 -7.28
CA PRO A 17 6.16 6.73 -6.04
C PRO A 17 6.17 5.63 -4.98
N GLY A 18 7.02 5.81 -3.97
CA GLY A 18 7.35 4.78 -3.01
C GLY A 18 6.08 4.16 -2.47
N HIS A 19 5.90 2.87 -2.71
CA HIS A 19 4.76 2.12 -2.25
C HIS A 19 4.82 2.13 -0.72
N LYS A 20 4.09 3.05 -0.08
CA LYS A 20 4.02 3.13 1.38
C LYS A 20 3.69 1.72 1.88
N PRO A 21 4.46 1.16 2.84
CA PRO A 21 4.16 -0.15 3.36
C PRO A 21 2.72 -0.14 3.86
N SER A 22 1.91 -1.04 3.29
CA SER A 22 0.52 -1.19 3.71
C SER A 22 0.53 -1.52 5.19
N LYS A 23 -0.23 -0.75 5.99
CA LYS A 23 -0.39 -1.02 7.43
C LYS A 23 -1.06 -2.37 7.70
N VAL A 24 -1.67 -2.96 6.67
CA VAL A 24 -2.37 -4.24 6.72
C VAL A 24 -1.56 -5.25 5.90
N THR A 25 -1.22 -6.38 6.51
CA THR A 25 -0.58 -7.49 5.82
C THR A 25 -1.57 -8.19 4.87
N PRO A 26 -1.10 -8.93 3.87
CA PRO A 26 -1.99 -9.67 2.96
C PRO A 26 -2.94 -10.61 3.72
N ALA A 27 -2.45 -11.32 4.73
CA ALA A 27 -3.27 -12.21 5.55
C ALA A 27 -4.36 -11.46 6.34
N GLN A 28 -4.03 -10.28 6.89
CA GLN A 28 -5.01 -9.44 7.58
C GLN A 28 -6.08 -8.91 6.61
N ARG A 29 -5.70 -8.62 5.36
CA ARG A 29 -6.65 -8.21 4.33
C ARG A 29 -7.65 -9.32 4.01
N ASP A 30 -7.18 -10.56 3.84
CA ASP A 30 -8.05 -11.71 3.54
C ASP A 30 -9.02 -11.99 4.70
N GLU A 31 -8.57 -11.78 5.94
CA GLU A 31 -9.43 -11.85 7.13
C GLU A 31 -10.48 -10.73 7.14
N ILE A 32 -10.06 -9.47 6.90
CA ILE A 32 -10.97 -8.32 6.80
C ILE A 32 -12.01 -8.53 5.69
N CYS A 33 -11.63 -9.03 4.51
CA CYS A 33 -12.57 -9.34 3.43
C CYS A 33 -13.60 -10.41 3.85
N ARG A 34 -13.17 -11.50 4.50
CA ARG A 34 -14.08 -12.55 4.99
C ARG A 34 -15.04 -12.01 6.04
N ARG A 35 -14.56 -11.19 6.98
CA ARG A 35 -15.38 -10.59 8.03
C ARG A 35 -16.36 -9.54 7.50
N LEU A 36 -15.95 -8.74 6.51
CA LEU A 36 -16.84 -7.83 5.78
C LEU A 36 -17.93 -8.58 5.02
N ALA A 37 -17.62 -9.72 4.41
CA ALA A 37 -18.62 -10.58 3.75
C ALA A 37 -19.64 -11.16 4.74
N ALA A 38 -19.24 -11.35 6.01
CA ALA A 38 -20.13 -11.73 7.10
C ALA A 38 -20.96 -10.56 7.69
N ASN A 39 -20.93 -9.37 7.06
CA ASN A 39 -21.55 -8.13 7.52
C ASN A 39 -21.07 -7.66 8.91
N GLU A 40 -19.82 -7.96 9.29
CA GLU A 40 -19.26 -7.33 10.49
C GLU A 40 -19.08 -5.83 10.30
N SER A 41 -19.12 -5.09 11.42
CA SER A 41 -18.95 -3.65 11.44
C SER A 41 -17.54 -3.25 10.98
N PRO A 42 -17.40 -2.45 9.90
CA PRO A 42 -16.11 -1.92 9.47
C PRO A 42 -15.40 -1.08 10.53
N GLN A 43 -16.17 -0.48 11.45
CA GLN A 43 -15.64 0.30 12.58
C GLN A 43 -14.98 -0.59 13.63
N ALA A 44 -15.56 -1.75 13.92
CA ALA A 44 -14.99 -2.72 14.85
C ALA A 44 -13.67 -3.29 14.29
N LEU A 45 -13.66 -3.68 13.01
CA LEU A 45 -12.47 -4.15 12.31
C LEU A 45 -11.37 -3.08 12.27
N ALA A 46 -11.73 -1.83 11.98
CA ALA A 46 -10.79 -0.71 12.01
C ALA A 46 -10.10 -0.54 13.37
N ALA A 47 -10.86 -0.62 14.46
CA ALA A 47 -10.33 -0.53 15.82
C ALA A 47 -9.44 -1.73 16.19
N GLU A 48 -9.84 -2.93 15.79
CA GLU A 48 -9.11 -4.18 16.07
C GLU A 48 -7.76 -4.24 15.36
N TYR A 49 -7.71 -3.84 14.08
CA TYR A 49 -6.48 -3.85 13.28
C TYR A 49 -5.68 -2.53 13.36
N GLY A 50 -6.16 -1.53 14.10
CA GLY A 50 -5.50 -0.22 14.23
C GLY A 50 -5.41 0.55 12.91
N VAL A 51 -6.38 0.36 12.02
CA VAL A 51 -6.46 1.01 10.71
C VAL A 51 -7.64 1.95 10.61
N SER A 52 -7.62 2.85 9.64
CA SER A 52 -8.76 3.73 9.41
C SER A 52 -9.93 2.95 8.80
N VAL A 53 -11.16 3.34 9.13
CA VAL A 53 -12.36 2.77 8.48
C VAL A 53 -12.31 2.93 6.96
N HIS A 54 -11.72 4.03 6.46
CA HIS A 54 -11.50 4.25 5.03
C HIS A 54 -10.56 3.20 4.41
N THR A 55 -9.59 2.70 5.17
CA THR A 55 -8.73 1.57 4.76
C THR A 55 -9.54 0.29 4.63
N ILE A 56 -10.47 0.02 5.55
CA ILE A 56 -11.37 -1.14 5.49
C ILE A 56 -12.27 -1.07 4.25
N TYR A 57 -12.86 0.09 3.93
CA TYR A 57 -13.71 0.28 2.75
C TYR A 57 -12.99 0.01 1.42
N ARG A 58 -11.67 0.12 1.37
CA ARG A 58 -10.87 -0.18 0.19
C ARG A 58 -10.78 -1.69 -0.12
N TYR A 59 -11.22 -2.53 0.81
CA TYR A 59 -11.18 -4.00 0.72
C TYR A 59 -12.57 -4.63 0.54
N ARG A 60 -13.63 -3.83 0.42
CA ARG A 60 -14.91 -4.27 -0.14
C ARG A 60 -14.74 -4.60 -1.62
#